data_AF-U4U8Z2-F1
#
_entry.id   AF-U4U8Z2-F1
#
_cell.length_a   1.000
_cell.length_b   1.000
_cell.length_c   1.000
_cell.angle_alpha   90.00
_cell.angle_beta   90.00
_cell.angle_gamma   90.00
#
_symmetry.space_group_name_H-M   'P 1'
#
loop_
_entity.id
_entity.type
_entity.pdbx_description
1 polymer ?
#
loop_
_entity_poly.entity_id
_entity_poly.type
_entity_poly.pdbx_seq_one_letter_code
_entity_poly.pdbx_strand_id
1 'polypeptide(L)'
;MEVMHNSNPQSFVCDMCGKKFSVASYLKRHQARVHKEPRPTTTKTTECKLCNKSYRRIERHYRESHSGEGATYMCDLCGQKFRQSFELKLHMMRHSGEKPNKCTYEGCMKSFVRKQHLLLHMRSHTGEKPFECTICGNRYTQKPSLVVHMRGHVGEKPYQCDLCWSKFASKQRLNIHKRKVHKLVIVLAKKKLDS
;
A
#
# COMPACT_ATOMS: atom_id res chain seq x y z
N MET A 1 -24.48 -50.05 -11.95
CA MET A 1 -23.29 -50.01 -12.82
C MET A 1 -23.33 -48.71 -13.60
N GLU A 2 -22.16 -48.09 -13.66
CA GLU A 2 -21.88 -46.70 -14.02
C GLU A 2 -22.19 -46.37 -15.48
N VAL A 3 -22.59 -45.12 -15.74
CA VAL A 3 -22.38 -44.47 -17.04
C VAL A 3 -21.61 -43.18 -16.77
N MET A 4 -20.29 -43.25 -16.97
CA MET A 4 -19.37 -42.12 -16.84
C MET A 4 -19.48 -41.22 -18.08
N HIS A 5 -20.13 -40.06 -17.96
CA HIS A 5 -19.98 -38.99 -18.95
C HIS A 5 -18.75 -38.13 -18.60
N ASN A 6 -17.61 -38.58 -19.10
CA ASN A 6 -16.35 -37.83 -19.16
C ASN A 6 -16.50 -36.61 -20.08
N SER A 7 -16.69 -35.42 -19.50
CA SER A 7 -16.61 -34.15 -20.22
C SER A 7 -15.42 -33.37 -19.67
N ASN A 8 -14.22 -33.66 -20.17
CA ASN A 8 -13.00 -32.92 -19.86
C ASN A 8 -13.01 -31.58 -20.65
N PRO A 9 -13.23 -30.41 -20.01
CA PRO A 9 -13.12 -29.14 -20.70
C PRO A 9 -11.66 -28.92 -21.08
N GLN A 10 -11.40 -28.63 -22.35
CA GLN A 10 -10.09 -28.44 -22.96
C GLN A 10 -9.15 -27.65 -22.03
N SER A 11 -8.30 -28.38 -21.29
CA SER A 11 -7.40 -27.83 -20.27
C SER A 11 -6.01 -27.67 -20.87
N PHE A 12 -5.44 -26.49 -20.70
CA PHE A 12 -4.13 -26.15 -21.25
C PHE A 12 -3.07 -26.51 -20.22
N VAL A 13 -2.19 -27.45 -20.54
CA VAL A 13 -1.17 -27.95 -19.61
C VAL A 13 0.17 -27.29 -19.89
N CYS A 14 0.92 -26.92 -18.85
CA CYS A 14 2.29 -26.44 -19.00
C CYS A 14 3.25 -27.59 -19.18
N ASP A 15 3.84 -27.72 -20.36
CA ASP A 15 4.73 -28.83 -20.70
C ASP A 15 5.99 -28.91 -19.82
N MET A 16 6.42 -27.78 -19.25
CA MET A 16 7.60 -27.71 -18.37
C MET A 16 7.33 -28.13 -16.90
N CYS A 17 6.07 -28.14 -16.44
CA CYS A 17 5.78 -28.41 -15.01
C CYS A 17 4.43 -29.09 -14.74
N GLY A 18 3.70 -29.50 -15.78
CA GLY A 18 2.44 -30.23 -15.69
C GLY A 18 1.24 -29.42 -15.16
N LYS A 19 1.39 -28.12 -14.85
CA LYS A 19 0.28 -27.33 -14.32
C LYS A 19 -0.82 -27.14 -15.36
N LYS A 20 -2.06 -27.49 -14.98
CA LYS A 20 -3.26 -27.34 -15.82
C LYS A 20 -3.87 -25.95 -15.63
N PHE A 21 -4.28 -25.35 -16.74
CA PHE A 21 -4.93 -24.05 -16.79
C PHE A 21 -6.23 -24.17 -17.57
N SER A 22 -7.26 -23.48 -17.09
CA SER A 22 -8.56 -23.42 -17.76
C SER A 22 -8.57 -22.51 -18.99
N VAL A 23 -7.57 -21.63 -19.14
CA VAL A 23 -7.49 -20.65 -20.23
C VAL A 23 -6.06 -20.54 -20.77
N ALA A 24 -5.90 -20.59 -22.10
CA ALA A 24 -4.60 -20.53 -22.77
C ALA A 24 -3.77 -19.27 -22.43
N SER A 25 -4.42 -18.12 -22.23
CA SER A 25 -3.73 -16.86 -21.85
C SER A 25 -3.09 -16.94 -20.47
N TYR A 26 -3.65 -17.75 -19.56
CA TYR A 26 -3.09 -17.97 -18.22
C TYR A 26 -1.91 -18.91 -18.25
N LEU A 27 -1.97 -19.96 -19.08
CA LEU A 27 -0.82 -20.82 -19.35
C LEU A 27 0.34 -20.02 -19.96
N LYS A 28 0.10 -19.23 -21.01
CA LYS A 28 1.14 -18.37 -21.63
C LYS A 28 1.78 -17.42 -20.62
N ARG A 29 0.97 -16.81 -19.74
CA ARG A 29 1.47 -15.93 -18.66
C ARG A 29 2.26 -16.70 -17.60
N HIS A 30 1.86 -17.93 -17.27
CA HIS A 30 2.58 -18.79 -16.34
C HIS A 30 3.96 -19.17 -16.87
N GLN A 31 4.04 -19.67 -18.11
CA GLN A 31 5.29 -20.03 -18.77
C GLN A 31 6.26 -18.84 -18.83
N ALA A 32 5.76 -17.65 -19.16
CA ALA A 32 6.58 -16.44 -19.23
C ALA A 32 7.11 -15.93 -17.89
N ARG A 33 6.52 -16.32 -16.76
CA ARG A 33 6.90 -15.84 -15.42
C ARG A 33 7.71 -16.84 -14.61
N VAL A 34 7.48 -18.13 -14.84
CA VAL A 34 8.03 -19.21 -14.03
C VAL A 34 9.16 -19.92 -14.75
N HIS A 35 9.08 -20.02 -16.08
CA HIS A 35 9.98 -20.88 -16.88
C HIS A 35 10.85 -20.13 -17.89
N LYS A 36 10.58 -18.84 -18.13
CA LYS A 36 11.50 -17.97 -18.87
C LYS A 36 12.38 -17.23 -17.87
N GLU A 37 13.66 -17.04 -18.23
CA GLU A 37 14.56 -16.17 -17.49
C GLU A 37 13.91 -14.81 -17.23
N PRO A 38 14.16 -14.18 -16.07
CA PRO A 38 13.66 -12.85 -15.80
C PRO A 38 14.15 -11.92 -16.91
N ARG A 39 13.20 -11.45 -17.73
CA ARG A 39 13.45 -10.42 -18.74
C ARG A 39 14.26 -9.30 -18.09
N PRO A 40 15.36 -8.81 -18.68
CA PRO A 40 16.09 -7.68 -18.14
C PRO A 40 15.07 -6.58 -17.85
N THR A 41 14.96 -6.20 -16.57
CA THR A 41 13.91 -5.26 -16.11
C THR A 41 14.30 -3.83 -16.41
N THR A 42 14.76 -3.54 -17.63
CA THR A 42 14.71 -2.18 -18.17
C THR A 42 13.27 -1.88 -18.58
N THR A 43 12.34 -1.93 -17.62
CA THR A 43 11.01 -1.34 -17.84
C THR A 43 11.22 0.14 -18.02
N LYS A 44 11.31 0.59 -19.28
CA LYS A 44 11.37 1.98 -19.68
C LYS A 44 10.22 2.72 -18.98
N THR A 45 10.56 3.50 -17.98
CA THR A 45 9.66 4.42 -17.30
C THR A 45 9.78 5.76 -17.98
N THR A 46 8.65 6.44 -18.17
CA THR A 46 8.63 7.81 -18.68
C THR A 46 8.38 8.73 -17.51
N GLU A 47 9.10 9.85 -17.44
CA GLU A 47 8.91 10.85 -16.40
C GLU A 47 7.68 11.72 -16.71
N CYS A 48 6.83 11.93 -15.70
CA CYS A 48 5.75 12.89 -15.79
C CYS A 48 6.31 14.30 -15.63
N LYS A 49 6.10 15.15 -16.64
CA LYS A 49 6.54 16.56 -16.62
C LYS A 49 5.78 17.43 -15.61
N LEU A 50 4.62 16.97 -15.15
CA LEU A 50 3.78 17.70 -14.20
C LEU A 50 4.06 17.34 -12.73
N CYS A 51 4.64 16.16 -12.45
CA CYS A 51 4.93 15.76 -11.08
C CYS A 51 6.30 15.11 -10.85
N ASN A 52 7.17 15.13 -11.87
CA ASN A 52 8.56 14.64 -11.89
C ASN A 52 8.72 13.25 -11.29
N LYS A 53 7.75 12.37 -11.55
CA LYS A 53 7.74 10.96 -11.13
C LYS A 53 7.74 10.07 -12.36
N SER A 54 8.51 8.99 -12.32
CA SER A 54 8.62 8.06 -13.44
C SER A 54 7.56 6.97 -13.34
N TYR A 55 6.84 6.74 -14.44
CA TYR A 55 5.77 5.75 -14.52
C TYR A 55 5.96 4.83 -15.73
N ARG A 56 5.63 3.55 -15.54
CA ARG A 56 5.61 2.55 -16.64
C ARG A 56 4.47 2.76 -17.64
N ARG A 57 3.39 3.43 -17.24
CA ARG A 57 2.23 3.76 -18.08
C ARG A 57 1.89 5.23 -17.87
N ILE A 58 2.69 6.10 -18.48
CA ILE A 58 2.61 7.55 -18.28
C ILE A 58 1.27 8.13 -18.74
N GLU A 59 0.70 7.64 -19.85
CA GLU A 59 -0.62 8.04 -20.35
C GLU A 59 -1.74 7.80 -19.33
N ARG A 60 -1.73 6.62 -18.70
CA ARG A 60 -2.68 6.29 -17.63
C ARG A 60 -2.46 7.21 -16.43
N HIS A 61 -1.22 7.50 -16.06
CA HIS A 61 -0.92 8.42 -14.98
C HIS A 61 -1.40 9.85 -15.29
N TYR A 62 -1.15 10.38 -16.49
CA TYR A 62 -1.66 11.68 -16.92
C TYR A 62 -3.18 11.72 -16.82
N ARG A 63 -3.84 10.72 -17.41
CA ARG A 63 -5.30 10.56 -17.36
C ARG A 63 -5.82 10.66 -15.93
N GLU A 64 -5.28 9.82 -15.06
CA GLU A 64 -5.81 9.61 -13.72
C GLU A 64 -5.31 10.61 -12.65
N SER A 65 -4.24 11.37 -12.91
CA SER A 65 -3.60 12.26 -11.91
C SER A 65 -3.57 13.73 -12.30
N HIS A 66 -3.75 14.06 -13.58
CA HIS A 66 -3.62 15.44 -14.07
C HIS A 66 -4.86 15.93 -14.80
N SER A 67 -5.55 15.08 -15.56
CA SER A 67 -6.76 15.46 -16.31
C SER A 67 -8.07 15.21 -15.57
N GLY A 68 -8.07 14.56 -14.39
CA GLY A 68 -9.28 14.28 -13.60
C GLY A 68 -10.26 13.27 -14.24
N GLU A 69 -10.08 12.96 -15.52
CA GLU A 69 -10.75 11.89 -16.24
C GLU A 69 -10.29 10.53 -15.69
N GLY A 70 -11.20 9.77 -15.08
CA GLY A 70 -10.92 8.43 -14.56
C GLY A 70 -11.20 8.25 -13.07
N ALA A 71 -11.53 9.32 -12.36
CA ALA A 71 -12.19 9.20 -11.06
C ALA A 71 -13.71 9.29 -11.27
N THR A 72 -14.34 8.15 -11.56
CA THR A 72 -15.77 8.06 -11.89
C THR A 72 -16.68 8.01 -10.66
N TYR A 73 -16.13 7.70 -9.49
CA TYR A 73 -16.91 7.48 -8.28
C TYR A 73 -16.69 8.62 -7.29
N MET A 74 -17.73 9.40 -7.01
CA MET A 74 -17.67 10.52 -6.07
C MET A 74 -18.36 10.13 -4.76
N CYS A 75 -17.82 10.61 -3.64
CA CYS A 75 -18.52 10.58 -2.37
C CYS A 75 -19.45 11.80 -2.27
N ASP A 76 -20.75 11.57 -2.18
CA ASP A 76 -21.73 12.65 -2.09
C ASP A 76 -21.65 13.45 -0.77
N LEU A 77 -21.06 12.86 0.27
CA LEU A 77 -20.91 13.51 1.58
C LEU A 77 -19.73 14.47 1.68
N CYS A 78 -18.66 14.26 0.90
CA CYS A 78 -17.45 15.08 1.00
C CYS A 78 -16.80 15.45 -0.35
N GLY A 79 -17.42 15.09 -1.47
CA GLY A 79 -16.95 15.38 -2.83
C GLY A 79 -15.66 14.65 -3.23
N GLN A 80 -15.11 13.78 -2.38
CA GLN A 80 -13.88 13.05 -2.73
C GLN A 80 -14.13 12.10 -3.89
N LYS A 81 -13.24 12.15 -4.89
CA LYS A 81 -13.30 11.32 -6.09
C LYS A 81 -12.38 10.11 -5.97
N PHE A 82 -12.87 8.96 -6.40
CA PHE A 82 -12.22 7.65 -6.36
C PHE A 82 -12.16 7.05 -7.75
N ARG A 83 -11.13 6.25 -7.99
CA ARG A 83 -10.92 5.58 -9.29
C ARG A 83 -11.73 4.30 -9.40
N GLN A 84 -12.02 3.66 -8.28
CA GLN A 84 -12.74 2.40 -8.22
C GLN A 84 -13.91 2.50 -7.25
N SER A 85 -15.02 1.82 -7.57
CA SER A 85 -16.22 1.76 -6.72
C SER A 85 -15.91 1.18 -5.34
N PHE A 86 -15.03 0.19 -5.28
CA PHE A 86 -14.54 -0.40 -4.03
C PHE A 86 -13.80 0.62 -3.14
N GLU A 87 -13.02 1.53 -3.74
CA GLU A 87 -12.32 2.57 -2.98
C GLU A 87 -13.30 3.57 -2.37
N LEU A 88 -14.32 3.97 -3.13
CA LEU A 88 -15.44 4.76 -2.62
C LEU A 88 -16.15 4.01 -1.48
N LYS A 89 -16.49 2.72 -1.67
CA LYS A 89 -17.15 1.91 -0.62
C LYS A 89 -16.32 1.84 0.66
N LEU A 90 -15.01 1.62 0.57
CA LEU A 90 -14.13 1.66 1.73
C LEU A 90 -14.05 3.07 2.36
N HIS A 91 -14.09 4.11 1.54
CA HIS A 91 -14.12 5.48 2.02
C HIS A 91 -15.41 5.80 2.76
N MET A 92 -16.57 5.31 2.29
CA MET A 92 -17.86 5.50 2.95
C MET A 92 -17.86 4.96 4.39
N MET A 93 -17.04 3.96 4.70
CA MET A 93 -16.85 3.46 6.07
C MET A 93 -16.26 4.51 7.03
N ARG A 94 -15.63 5.58 6.51
CA ARG A 94 -15.20 6.73 7.32
C ARG A 94 -16.39 7.58 7.77
N HIS A 95 -17.45 7.65 6.96
CA HIS A 95 -18.66 8.40 7.28
C HIS A 95 -19.60 7.59 8.18
N SER A 96 -19.80 6.30 7.87
CA SER A 96 -20.64 5.42 8.70
C SER A 96 -19.97 4.96 10.00
N GLY A 97 -18.64 5.06 10.08
CA GLY A 97 -17.87 4.50 11.20
C GLY A 97 -17.79 2.97 11.20
N GLU A 98 -18.34 2.31 10.17
CA GLU A 98 -18.38 0.85 10.08
C GLU A 98 -16.98 0.26 9.97
N LYS A 99 -16.71 -0.77 10.76
CA LYS A 99 -15.42 -1.48 10.77
C LYS A 99 -15.68 -2.99 10.73
N PRO A 100 -15.89 -3.58 9.55
CA PRO A 100 -16.37 -4.96 9.43
C PRO A 100 -15.42 -6.00 10.01
N ASN A 101 -14.12 -5.71 10.02
CA ASN A 101 -13.09 -6.68 10.40
C ASN A 101 -12.79 -6.55 11.90
N LYS A 102 -13.56 -7.26 12.73
CA LYS A 102 -13.40 -7.27 14.19
C LYS A 102 -12.22 -8.16 14.62
N CYS A 103 -11.52 -7.75 15.67
CA CYS A 103 -10.56 -8.61 16.35
C CYS A 103 -11.28 -9.76 17.03
N THR A 104 -10.74 -10.96 16.92
CA THR A 104 -11.29 -12.18 17.54
C THR A 104 -10.54 -12.56 18.81
N TYR A 105 -9.59 -11.74 19.27
CA TYR A 105 -8.83 -12.00 20.49
C TYR A 105 -9.66 -11.59 21.71
N GLU A 106 -9.71 -12.47 22.71
CA GLU A 106 -10.50 -12.26 23.92
C GLU A 106 -10.12 -10.95 24.62
N GLY A 107 -11.13 -10.16 25.01
CA GLY A 107 -10.95 -8.83 25.59
C GLY A 107 -10.54 -7.72 24.63
N CYS A 108 -10.33 -7.99 23.33
CA CYS A 108 -9.98 -6.98 22.33
C CYS A 108 -11.19 -6.53 21.50
N MET A 109 -11.70 -5.34 21.76
CA MET A 109 -12.84 -4.77 21.01
C MET A 109 -12.45 -4.01 19.73
N LYS A 110 -11.18 -4.10 19.30
CA LYS A 110 -10.69 -3.33 18.14
C LYS A 110 -11.25 -3.91 16.85
N SER A 111 -11.65 -3.02 15.95
CA SER A 111 -12.18 -3.37 14.63
C SER A 111 -11.57 -2.50 13.53
N PHE A 112 -11.50 -3.01 12.31
CA PHE A 112 -10.81 -2.38 11.19
C PHE A 112 -11.65 -2.37 9.90
N VAL A 113 -11.47 -1.30 9.12
CA VAL A 113 -12.06 -1.15 7.77
C VAL A 113 -11.47 -2.18 6.80
N ARG A 114 -10.16 -2.45 6.89
CA ARG A 114 -9.45 -3.37 5.99
C ARG A 114 -8.94 -4.60 6.74
N LYS A 115 -9.12 -5.78 6.13
CA LYS A 115 -8.61 -7.05 6.65
C LYS A 115 -7.09 -7.03 6.89
N GLN A 116 -6.31 -6.41 6.00
CA GLN A 116 -4.85 -6.30 6.18
C GLN A 116 -4.46 -5.58 7.48
N HIS A 117 -5.23 -4.56 7.89
CA HIS A 117 -4.98 -3.84 9.13
C HIS A 117 -5.33 -4.70 10.35
N LEU A 118 -6.39 -5.51 10.26
CA LEU A 118 -6.71 -6.50 11.29
C LEU A 118 -5.57 -7.52 11.43
N LEU A 119 -5.09 -8.11 10.32
CA LEU A 119 -3.98 -9.08 10.36
C LEU A 119 -2.71 -8.48 10.97
N LEU A 120 -2.40 -7.22 10.62
CA LEU A 120 -1.29 -6.51 11.23
C LEU A 120 -1.51 -6.28 12.73
N HIS A 121 -2.74 -5.92 13.14
CA HIS A 121 -3.08 -5.77 14.54
C HIS A 121 -2.97 -7.09 15.31
N MET A 122 -3.34 -8.23 14.72
CA MET A 122 -3.20 -9.53 15.39
C MET A 122 -1.76 -9.82 15.85
N ARG A 123 -0.75 -9.26 15.17
CA ARG A 123 0.65 -9.34 15.60
C ARG A 123 0.93 -8.70 16.95
N SER A 124 0.11 -7.75 17.40
CA SER A 124 0.24 -7.19 18.76
C SER A 124 -0.24 -8.16 19.84
N HIS A 125 -1.09 -9.13 19.49
CA HIS A 125 -1.53 -10.18 20.42
C HIS A 125 -0.56 -11.37 20.41
N THR A 126 -0.12 -11.79 19.23
CA THR A 126 0.79 -12.94 19.09
C THR A 126 2.26 -12.61 19.36
N GLY A 127 2.62 -11.32 19.36
CA GLY A 127 4.01 -10.88 19.46
C GLY A 127 4.84 -11.12 18.18
N GLU A 128 4.21 -11.57 17.08
CA GLU A 128 4.90 -11.89 15.83
C GLU A 128 5.67 -10.67 15.27
N LYS A 129 6.98 -10.82 15.11
CA LYS A 129 7.88 -9.82 14.52
C LYS A 129 8.64 -10.43 13.35
N PRO A 130 8.06 -10.41 12.14
CA PRO A 130 8.64 -11.10 10.98
C PRO A 130 9.88 -10.43 10.40
N PHE A 131 10.10 -9.16 10.71
CA PHE A 131 11.12 -8.36 10.04
C PHE A 131 12.30 -8.14 10.96
N GLU A 132 13.45 -8.69 10.61
CA GLU A 132 14.67 -8.63 11.42
C GLU A 132 15.69 -7.64 10.84
N CYS A 133 16.37 -6.90 11.72
CA CYS A 133 17.52 -6.09 11.38
C CYS A 133 18.76 -6.97 11.27
N THR A 134 19.37 -6.98 10.09
CA THR A 134 20.58 -7.78 9.83
C THR A 134 21.83 -7.25 10.53
N ILE A 135 21.80 -6.01 11.06
CA ILE A 135 22.95 -5.39 11.72
C ILE A 135 22.94 -5.67 13.23
N CYS A 136 21.78 -5.61 13.88
CA CYS A 136 21.68 -5.75 15.35
C CYS A 136 20.68 -6.81 15.83
N GLY A 137 20.09 -7.61 14.93
CA GLY A 137 19.12 -8.66 15.27
C GLY A 137 17.75 -8.17 15.74
N ASN A 138 17.56 -6.85 15.87
CA ASN A 138 16.28 -6.30 16.33
C ASN A 138 15.12 -6.62 15.39
N ARG A 139 14.00 -7.10 15.96
CA ARG A 139 12.83 -7.53 15.20
C ARG A 139 11.67 -6.54 15.27
N TYR A 140 10.93 -6.42 14.18
CA TYR A 140 9.85 -5.48 13.96
C TYR A 140 8.60 -6.20 13.43
N THR A 141 7.43 -5.69 13.82
CA THR A 141 6.13 -6.19 13.35
C THR A 141 5.80 -5.75 11.91
N GLN A 142 6.48 -4.70 11.43
CA GLN A 142 6.23 -4.05 10.14
C GLN A 142 7.54 -3.69 9.42
N LYS A 143 7.55 -3.87 8.09
CA LYS A 143 8.69 -3.52 7.22
C LYS A 143 9.05 -2.03 7.26
N PRO A 144 8.11 -1.06 7.21
CA PRO A 144 8.48 0.36 7.33
C PRO A 144 9.18 0.71 8.64
N SER A 145 8.83 0.05 9.75
CA SER A 145 9.50 0.24 11.03
C SER A 145 10.95 -0.22 11.00
N LEU A 146 11.20 -1.40 10.39
CA LEU A 146 12.56 -1.87 10.15
C LEU A 146 13.33 -0.88 9.26
N VAL A 147 12.77 -0.43 8.14
CA VAL A 147 13.42 0.54 7.25
C VAL A 147 13.81 1.83 7.98
N VAL A 148 12.90 2.40 8.77
CA VAL A 148 13.19 3.60 9.57
C VAL A 148 14.27 3.34 10.63
N HIS A 149 14.30 2.13 11.21
CA HIS A 149 15.36 1.73 12.12
C HIS A 149 16.72 1.63 11.40
N MET A 150 16.76 1.01 10.22
CA MET A 150 17.99 0.86 9.42
C MET A 150 18.64 2.21 9.08
N ARG A 151 17.83 3.26 8.88
CA ARG A 151 18.34 4.62 8.71
C ARG A 151 19.21 5.11 9.87
N GLY A 152 18.96 4.62 11.08
CA GLY A 152 19.78 4.92 12.24
C GLY A 152 21.20 4.37 12.13
N HIS A 153 21.37 3.18 11.56
CA HIS A 153 22.68 2.56 11.36
C HIS A 153 23.53 3.32 10.33
N VAL A 154 22.91 3.83 9.27
CA VAL A 154 23.60 4.57 8.19
C VAL A 154 23.53 6.09 8.36
N GLY A 155 22.92 6.60 9.44
CA GLY A 155 22.76 8.03 9.70
C GLY A 155 21.80 8.79 8.76
N GLU A 156 20.99 8.11 7.95
CA GLU A 156 20.09 8.75 6.97
C GLU A 156 18.94 9.51 7.66
N LYS A 157 18.83 10.81 7.38
CA LYS A 157 17.75 11.67 7.93
C LYS A 157 17.10 12.49 6.82
N PRO A 158 16.20 11.88 6.01
CA PRO A 158 15.68 12.51 4.80
C PRO A 158 14.60 13.57 5.07
N TYR A 159 14.08 13.65 6.29
CA TYR A 159 13.00 14.60 6.63
C TYR A 159 13.55 15.79 7.38
N GLN A 160 13.42 16.97 6.81
CA GLN A 160 13.90 18.21 7.42
C GLN A 160 12.74 19.07 7.92
N CYS A 161 12.96 19.73 9.07
CA CYS A 161 12.09 20.79 9.53
C CYS A 161 12.34 22.06 8.72
N ASP A 162 11.28 22.64 8.19
CA ASP A 162 11.25 23.93 7.48
C ASP A 162 11.46 25.13 8.40
N LEU A 163 11.10 25.01 9.69
CA LEU A 163 11.19 26.11 10.65
C LEU A 163 12.56 26.23 11.33
N CYS A 164 13.23 25.09 11.59
CA CYS A 164 14.51 25.08 12.31
C CYS A 164 15.59 24.21 11.64
N TRP A 165 15.34 23.71 10.43
CA TRP A 165 16.31 22.96 9.61
C TRP A 165 16.80 21.63 10.22
N SER A 166 16.27 21.21 11.38
CA SER A 166 16.61 19.94 12.02
C SER A 166 16.15 18.75 11.19
N LYS A 167 17.00 17.72 11.08
CA LYS A 167 16.76 16.52 10.26
C LYS A 167 16.33 15.31 11.10
N PHE A 168 15.43 14.49 10.55
CA PHE A 168 14.82 13.34 11.20
C PHE A 168 14.78 12.11 10.28
N ALA A 169 14.89 10.92 10.87
CA ALA A 169 14.84 9.65 10.13
C ALA A 169 13.42 9.24 9.66
N SER A 170 12.36 9.86 10.20
CA SER A 170 10.98 9.59 9.80
C SER A 170 10.08 10.83 9.86
N LYS A 171 9.05 10.87 9.00
CA LYS A 171 8.05 11.94 8.99
C LYS A 171 7.28 12.04 10.31
N GLN A 172 7.03 10.93 10.99
CA GLN A 172 6.37 10.92 12.30
C GLN A 172 7.20 11.66 13.35
N ARG A 173 8.52 11.41 13.42
CA ARG A 173 9.43 12.11 14.34
C ARG A 173 9.46 13.61 14.05
N LEU A 174 9.54 14.00 12.77
CA LEU A 174 9.43 15.40 12.36
C LEU A 174 8.09 16.04 12.79
N ASN A 175 6.96 15.35 12.60
CA ASN A 175 5.65 15.88 12.99
C ASN A 175 5.54 16.08 14.51
N ILE A 176 6.09 15.15 15.31
CA ILE A 176 6.14 15.29 16.77
C ILE A 176 7.01 16.48 17.16
N HIS A 177 8.19 16.62 16.55
CA HIS A 177 9.06 17.79 16.72
C HIS A 177 8.31 19.10 16.44
N LYS A 178 7.70 19.21 15.25
CA LYS A 178 6.91 20.39 14.86
C LYS A 178 5.83 20.72 15.89
N ARG A 179 5.07 19.72 16.36
CA ARG A 179 4.00 19.92 17.34
C ARG A 179 4.50 20.32 18.73
N LYS A 180 5.70 19.89 19.14
CA LYS A 180 6.26 20.18 20.46
C LYS A 180 7.05 21.48 20.48
N VAL A 181 7.95 21.66 19.52
CA VAL A 181 8.90 22.78 19.47
C VAL A 181 8.29 23.99 18.77
N HIS A 182 7.54 23.79 17.69
CA HIS A 182 6.94 24.88 16.90
C HIS A 182 5.44 25.02 17.14
N LYS A 183 4.94 24.58 18.31
CA LYS A 183 3.52 24.60 18.67
C LYS A 183 2.88 25.97 18.43
N LEU A 184 3.51 27.02 18.96
CA LEU A 184 3.01 28.40 18.88
C LEU A 184 2.92 28.88 17.43
N VAL A 185 3.98 28.68 16.63
CA VAL A 185 4.02 29.05 15.22
C VAL A 185 2.90 28.37 14.43
N ILE A 186 2.66 27.08 14.69
CA ILE A 186 1.58 26.31 14.04
C ILE A 186 0.20 26.83 14.43
N VAL A 187 -0.02 27.17 15.71
CA VAL A 187 -1.30 27.71 16.18
C VAL A 187 -1.58 29.08 15.55
N LEU A 188 -0.57 29.96 15.49
CA LEU A 188 -0.70 31.29 14.88
C LEU A 188 -0.94 31.21 13.37
N ALA A 189 -0.26 30.29 12.67
CA ALA A 189 -0.46 30.08 11.24
C ALA A 189 -1.89 29.60 10.89
N LYS A 190 -2.52 28.80 11.76
CA LYS A 190 -3.91 28.37 11.58
C LYS A 190 -4.91 29.52 11.75
N LYS A 191 -4.71 30.36 12.77
CA LYS A 191 -5.60 31.52 13.01
C LYS A 191 -5.64 32.50 11.82
N LYS A 192 -4.52 32.68 11.11
CA LYS A 192 -4.44 33.53 9.91
C LYS A 192 -5.12 32.95 8.66
N LEU A 193 -5.45 31.66 8.65
CA LEU A 193 -6.14 30.99 7.54
C LEU A 193 -7.67 30.94 7.73
N ASP A 194 -8.12 31.10 8.98
CA ASP A 194 -9.54 31.11 9.36
C ASP A 194 -10.08 32.55 9.55
N SER A 195 -9.30 33.58 9.19
CA SER A 195 -9.66 35.02 9.21
C SER A 195 -9.69 35.57 7.79
#